data_AF-A0A225VTP5-F1
#
_entry.id   AF-A0A225VTP5-F1
#
_cell.length_a   1.000
_cell.length_b   1.000
_cell.length_c   1.000
_cell.angle_alpha   90.00
_cell.angle_beta   90.00
_cell.angle_gamma   90.00
#
_symmetry.space_group_name_H-M   'P 1'
#
loop_
_entity.id
_entity.type
_entity.pdbx_description
1 polymer ?
#
loop_
_entity_poly.entity_id
_entity_poly.type
_entity_poly.pdbx_seq_one_letter_code
_entity_poly.pdbx_strand_id
1 'polypeptide(L)'
;MVLEDGISPMLRPMHKSVNVTAGGFDHATAVKAVEEGYDNTIAIGRDFITTPDIVERLKEDNPLNDYNTKTFCPREWTHSTG
;
A
#
# COMPACT_ATOMS: atom_id res chain seq x y z
N MET A 1 -1.41 16.45 10.01
CA MET A 1 -0.81 15.63 11.07
C MET A 1 -1.14 14.18 10.73
N VAL A 2 -0.15 13.44 10.23
CA VAL A 2 -0.24 11.97 10.11
C VAL A 2 0.37 11.46 11.40
N LEU A 3 -0.35 10.65 12.15
CA LEU A 3 0.17 10.01 13.36
C LEU A 3 1.26 9.01 12.94
N GLU A 4 2.30 8.82 13.75
CA GLU A 4 3.41 7.90 13.40
C GLU A 4 2.91 6.49 13.07
N ASP A 5 1.86 6.01 13.74
CA ASP A 5 1.24 4.70 13.51
C ASP A 5 -0.04 4.76 12.64
N GLY A 6 -0.26 5.88 11.93
CA GLY A 6 -1.47 6.09 11.12
C GLY A 6 -2.74 6.31 11.94
N ILE A 7 -3.91 6.29 11.29
CA ILE A 7 -5.20 6.53 11.95
C ILE A 7 -5.87 5.25 12.48
N SER A 8 -5.35 4.08 12.08
CA SER A 8 -5.92 2.78 12.41
C SER A 8 -6.01 2.51 13.92
N PRO A 9 -5.00 2.84 14.76
CA PRO A 9 -5.10 2.66 16.20
C PRO A 9 -6.28 3.42 16.83
N MET A 10 -6.62 4.59 16.29
CA MET A 10 -7.77 5.38 16.75
C MET A 10 -9.10 4.81 16.26
N LEU A 11 -9.14 4.29 15.03
CA LEU A 11 -10.37 3.78 14.42
C LEU A 11 -10.72 2.37 14.92
N ARG A 12 -9.71 1.56 15.28
CA ARG A 12 -9.87 0.15 15.63
C ARG A 12 -10.84 -0.13 16.78
N PRO A 13 -10.88 0.66 17.87
CA PRO A 13 -11.89 0.49 18.92
C PRO A 13 -13.32 0.77 18.43
N MET A 14 -13.47 1.66 17.44
CA MET A 14 -14.76 2.11 16.89
C MET A 14 -15.25 1.20 15.77
N HIS A 15 -14.34 0.59 15.01
CA HIS A 15 -14.62 -0.27 13.87
C HIS A 15 -14.03 -1.66 14.07
N LYS A 16 -14.89 -2.63 14.35
CA LYS A 16 -14.48 -3.99 14.73
C LYS A 16 -14.34 -4.96 13.55
N SER A 17 -14.90 -4.61 12.40
CA SER A 17 -14.84 -5.43 11.19
C SER A 17 -13.44 -5.41 10.55
N VAL A 18 -13.23 -6.30 9.59
CA VAL A 18 -11.99 -6.35 8.79
C VAL A 18 -11.77 -5.01 8.10
N ASN A 19 -10.59 -4.43 8.29
CA ASN A 19 -10.14 -3.23 7.58
C ASN A 19 -9.01 -3.55 6.58
N VAL A 20 -8.94 -2.72 5.54
CA VAL A 20 -7.84 -2.72 4.58
C VAL A 20 -7.27 -1.31 4.55
N THR A 21 -5.99 -1.17 4.87
CA THR A 21 -5.32 0.13 4.99
C THR A 21 -4.26 0.29 3.90
N ALA A 22 -4.14 1.51 3.38
CA ALA A 22 -3.15 1.87 2.35
C ALA A 22 -2.57 3.23 2.68
N GLY A 23 -1.27 3.44 2.40
CA GLY A 23 -0.65 4.72 2.79
C GLY A 23 0.87 4.78 2.76
N GLY A 24 1.53 4.15 1.79
CA GLY A 24 3.00 4.22 1.68
C GLY A 24 3.75 3.29 2.64
N PHE A 25 3.12 2.19 3.04
CA PHE A 25 3.77 1.11 3.77
C PHE A 25 4.89 0.49 2.92
N ASP A 26 6.01 0.20 3.58
CA ASP A 26 6.99 -0.79 3.15
C ASP A 26 6.71 -2.15 3.82
N HIS A 27 7.55 -3.16 3.56
CA HIS A 27 7.38 -4.49 4.13
C HIS A 27 7.35 -4.47 5.67
N ALA A 28 8.31 -3.79 6.29
CA ALA A 28 8.49 -3.80 7.74
C ALA A 28 7.33 -3.09 8.46
N THR A 29 6.95 -1.92 7.96
CA THR A 29 5.83 -1.14 8.51
C THR A 29 4.49 -1.83 8.28
N ALA A 30 4.29 -2.53 7.16
CA ALA A 30 3.09 -3.31 6.89
C ALA A 30 2.95 -4.49 7.87
N VAL A 31 4.04 -5.24 8.09
CA VAL A 31 4.06 -6.38 9.04
C VAL A 31 3.78 -5.87 10.45
N LYS A 32 4.46 -4.80 10.89
CA LYS A 32 4.25 -4.19 12.20
C LYS A 32 2.77 -3.82 12.43
N ALA A 33 2.13 -3.15 11.46
CA ALA A 33 0.73 -2.72 11.58
C ALA A 33 -0.26 -3.89 11.76
N VAL A 34 0.02 -5.04 11.13
CA VAL A 34 -0.80 -6.25 11.27
C VAL A 34 -0.52 -6.95 12.60
N GLU A 35 0.75 -7.08 12.99
CA GLU A 35 1.14 -7.71 14.25
C GLU A 35 0.62 -6.96 15.49
N GLU A 36 0.61 -5.63 15.44
CA GLU A 36 0.05 -4.77 16.49
C GLU A 36 -1.49 -4.77 16.51
N GLY A 37 -2.14 -5.41 15.52
CA GLY A 37 -3.59 -5.55 15.45
C GLY A 37 -4.33 -4.27 15.07
N TYR A 38 -3.60 -3.25 14.59
CA TYR A 38 -4.15 -1.99 14.10
C TYR A 38 -4.90 -2.20 12.80
N ASP A 39 -4.37 -3.07 11.94
CA ASP A 39 -4.93 -3.39 10.64
C ASP A 39 -5.00 -4.89 10.40
N ASN A 40 -6.02 -5.35 9.67
CA ASN A 40 -6.14 -6.75 9.26
C ASN A 40 -5.41 -7.03 7.94
N THR A 41 -5.33 -6.03 7.07
CA THR A 41 -4.73 -6.19 5.74
C THR A 41 -4.18 -4.85 5.26
N ILE A 42 -3.02 -4.89 4.61
CA ILE A 42 -2.38 -3.72 4.00
C ILE A 42 -2.41 -3.85 2.49
N ALA A 43 -2.86 -2.80 1.79
CA ALA A 43 -2.84 -2.73 0.34
C ALA A 43 -1.60 -2.01 -0.17
N ILE A 44 -0.85 -2.67 -1.06
CA ILE A 44 0.36 -2.15 -1.70
C ILE A 44 0.04 -1.77 -3.15
N GLY A 45 0.36 -0.53 -3.53
CA GLY A 45 0.04 0.02 -4.85
C GLY A 45 1.27 0.13 -5.76
N ARG A 46 2.14 1.11 -5.49
CA ARG A 46 3.25 1.50 -6.39
C ARG A 46 4.16 0.33 -6.73
N ASP A 47 4.58 -0.42 -5.73
CA ASP A 47 5.50 -1.55 -5.93
C ASP A 47 4.82 -2.73 -6.63
N PHE A 48 3.51 -2.87 -6.48
CA PHE A 48 2.72 -3.89 -7.18
C PHE A 48 2.66 -3.61 -8.70
N ILE A 49 2.72 -2.32 -9.12
CA ILE A 49 2.75 -1.95 -10.54
C ILE A 49 4.04 -2.44 -11.22
N THR A 50 5.17 -2.39 -10.51
CA THR A 50 6.50 -2.69 -11.09
C THR A 50 7.05 -4.05 -10.73
N THR A 51 6.52 -4.69 -9.69
CA THR A 51 6.97 -5.99 -9.19
C THR A 51 5.80 -6.98 -9.19
N PRO A 52 5.49 -7.62 -10.34
CA PRO A 52 4.33 -8.54 -10.44
C PRO A 52 4.41 -9.75 -9.49
N ASP A 53 5.63 -10.15 -9.13
CA ASP A 53 6.00 -11.24 -8.21
C ASP A 53 6.26 -10.74 -6.77
N ILE A 54 5.71 -9.58 -6.40
CA ILE A 54 5.96 -8.94 -5.10
C ILE A 54 5.64 -9.87 -3.92
N VAL A 55 4.62 -10.72 -4.03
CA VAL A 55 4.23 -11.63 -2.94
C VAL A 55 5.33 -12.63 -2.63
N GLU A 56 5.92 -13.26 -3.65
CA GLU A 56 7.08 -14.14 -3.47
C GLU A 56 8.27 -13.36 -2.92
N ARG A 57 8.54 -12.15 -3.45
CA ARG A 57 9.69 -11.36 -2.99
C ARG A 57 9.61 -10.95 -1.54
N LEU A 58 8.45 -10.51 -1.06
CA LEU A 58 8.26 -10.14 0.35
C LEU A 58 8.43 -11.35 1.29
N LYS A 59 7.98 -12.54 0.88
CA LYS A 59 8.17 -13.79 1.67
C LYS A 59 9.63 -14.18 1.83
N GLU A 60 10.45 -13.91 0.82
CA GLU A 60 11.87 -14.25 0.77
C GLU A 60 12.79 -13.07 1.13
N ASP A 61 12.22 -11.92 1.48
CA ASP A 61 12.94 -10.66 1.73
C ASP A 61 13.83 -10.21 0.54
N ASN A 62 13.38 -10.49 -0.68
CA ASN A 62 14.04 -10.10 -1.91
C ASN A 62 13.72 -8.64 -2.29
N PRO A 63 14.65 -7.93 -2.98
CA PRO A 63 14.44 -6.54 -3.37
C PRO A 63 13.32 -6.37 -4.38
N LEU A 64 12.55 -5.29 -4.24
CA LEU A 64 11.48 -4.91 -5.19
C LEU A 64 12.06 -4.09 -6.36
N ASN A 65 11.33 -4.03 -7.47
CA ASN A 65 11.77 -3.25 -8.63
C ASN A 65 11.53 -1.74 -8.40
N ASP A 66 12.49 -0.92 -8.79
CA ASP A 66 12.30 0.53 -8.86
C ASP A 66 11.10 0.90 -9.74
N TYR A 67 10.39 1.97 -9.35
CA TYR A 67 9.25 2.46 -10.11
C TYR A 67 9.50 3.83 -10.76
N ASN A 68 8.92 4.01 -11.95
CA ASN A 68 8.89 5.28 -12.66
C ASN A 68 7.47 5.86 -12.66
N THR A 69 7.22 6.85 -11.81
CA THR A 69 5.90 7.48 -11.67
C THR A 69 5.44 8.19 -12.95
N LYS A 70 6.36 8.56 -13.86
CA LYS A 70 6.03 9.20 -15.14
C LYS A 70 5.30 8.27 -16.10
N THR A 71 5.37 6.95 -15.89
CA THR A 71 4.76 5.95 -16.77
C THR A 71 3.53 5.28 -16.17
N PHE A 72 3.08 5.68 -14.97
CA PHE A 72 1.90 5.09 -14.33
C PHE A 72 0.63 5.32 -15.14
N CYS A 73 0.49 6.53 -15.68
CA CYS A 73 -0.62 6.89 -16.56
C CYS A 73 -0.05 7.16 -17.95
N PRO A 74 -0.14 6.21 -18.90
CA PRO A 74 0.19 6.49 -20.28
C PRO A 74 -0.71 7.63 -20.77
N ARG A 75 -0.09 8.70 -21.29
CA ARG A 75 -0.82 9.88 -21.74
C ARG A 75 -1.57 9.53 -23.02
N GLU A 76 -2.91 9.57 -22.98
CA GLU A 76 -3.81 10.15 -23.98
C GLU A 76 -5.25 10.02 -23.50
N TRP A 77 -5.69 11.00 -22.71
CA TRP A 77 -7.12 11.28 -22.59
C TRP A 77 -7.36 12.65 -23.22
N THR A 78 -7.34 12.69 -24.55
CA THR A 78 -7.78 13.87 -25.30
C THR A 78 -9.29 13.83 -25.33
N HIS A 79 -9.94 14.73 -24.58
CA HIS A 79 -11.32 15.09 -24.86
C HIS A 79 -11.40 15.59 -26.31
N SER A 80 -11.99 14.80 -27.20
CA SER A 80 -12.54 15.31 -28.45
C SER A 80 -13.77 16.15 -28.10
N THR A 81 -13.58 17.41 -27.74
CA THR A 81 -14.67 18.38 -27.82
C THR A 81 -14.87 18.67 -29.30
N GLY A 82 -15.90 18.04 -29.87
CA GLY A 82 -16.51 18.49 -31.12
C GLY A 82 -17.33 19.76 -30.92
#